data_AF-A0A4C1V6K0-F1
#
_entry.id   AF-A0A4C1V6K0-F1
#
_cell.length_a   1.000
_cell.length_b   1.000
_cell.length_c   1.000
_cell.angle_alpha   90.00
_cell.angle_beta   90.00
_cell.angle_gamma   90.00
#
_symmetry.space_group_name_H-M   'P 1'
#
loop_
_entity.id
_entity.type
_entity.pdbx_description
1 polymer ?
#
loop_
_entity_poly.entity_id
_entity_poly.type
_entity_poly.pdbx_seq_one_letter_code
_entity_poly.pdbx_strand_id
1 'polypeptide(L)'
;MVECGGRQAAPRFSDIMVDSKTSEELEKDVKLLKDWINKQPHLPKDLDDKVLKRFLHSCYYSLEKTKKCIELFFSIRSSSPELFTNRDPLSQSMQKTLKIL
;
A
#
# COMPACT_ATOMS: atom_id res chain seq x y z
N MET A 1 23.31 9.20 1.52
CA MET A 1 22.65 9.61 0.26
C MET A 1 21.82 8.43 -0.22
N VAL A 2 20.51 8.42 0.06
CA VAL A 2 19.58 7.53 -0.61
C VAL A 2 18.92 8.39 -1.67
N GLU A 3 19.25 8.16 -2.93
CA GLU A 3 18.60 8.85 -4.04
C GLU A 3 17.11 8.48 -4.02
N CYS A 4 16.26 9.44 -3.63
CA CYS A 4 14.82 9.33 -3.77
C CYS A 4 14.51 9.26 -5.27
N GLY A 5 14.35 8.05 -5.80
CA GLY A 5 13.86 7.80 -7.15
C GLY A 5 12.68 8.71 -7.44
N GLY A 6 12.77 9.44 -8.56
CA GLY A 6 11.89 10.54 -8.91
C GLY A 6 10.44 10.29 -8.53
N ARG A 7 9.92 11.12 -7.64
CA ARG A 7 8.48 11.23 -7.39
C ARG A 7 7.85 11.69 -8.70
N GLN A 8 7.34 10.75 -9.49
CA GLN A 8 6.36 11.09 -10.52
C GLN A 8 5.27 11.89 -9.81
N ALA A 9 4.98 13.10 -10.33
CA ALA A 9 3.93 13.93 -9.79
C ALA A 9 2.66 13.07 -9.70
N ALA A 10 2.04 13.02 -8.51
CA ALA A 10 0.75 12.37 -8.38
C ALA A 10 -0.19 13.07 -9.37
N PRO A 11 -0.80 12.33 -10.32
CA PRO A 11 -1.71 12.92 -11.28
C PRO A 11 -2.83 13.62 -10.50
N ARG A 12 -3.34 14.75 -11.02
CA ARG A 12 -4.41 15.46 -10.32
C ARG A 12 -5.61 14.52 -10.20
N PHE A 13 -6.43 14.72 -9.19
CA PHE A 13 -7.66 13.93 -9.02
C PHE A 13 -8.51 13.89 -10.31
N SER A 14 -8.49 14.98 -11.10
CA SER A 14 -9.12 15.09 -12.42
C SER A 14 -8.55 14.17 -13.50
N ASP A 15 -7.28 13.79 -13.38
CA ASP A 15 -6.56 12.94 -14.33
C ASP A 15 -6.79 11.45 -14.01
N ILE A 16 -7.48 11.14 -12.90
CA ILE A 16 -7.99 9.80 -12.56
C ILE A 16 -9.29 9.57 -13.34
N MET A 17 -9.25 9.71 -14.66
CA MET A 17 -10.32 9.24 -15.54
C MET A 17 -9.74 8.20 -16.48
N VAL A 18 -10.34 7.01 -16.39
CA VAL A 18 -10.06 5.79 -17.17
C VAL A 18 -8.88 4.98 -16.65
N ASP A 19 -9.17 4.11 -15.68
CA ASP A 19 -8.53 2.80 -15.70
C ASP A 19 -9.65 1.76 -15.89
N SER A 20 -10.11 1.67 -17.13
CA SER A 20 -11.04 0.63 -17.58
C SER A 20 -10.28 -0.69 -17.77
N LYS A 21 -9.44 -1.09 -16.81
CA LYS A 21 -8.86 -2.43 -16.83
C LYS A 21 -9.98 -3.44 -16.66
N THR A 22 -10.03 -4.43 -17.54
CA THR A 22 -11.08 -5.45 -17.47
C THR A 22 -10.96 -6.24 -16.17
N SER A 23 -12.09 -6.72 -15.64
CA SER A 23 -12.09 -7.49 -14.38
C SER A 23 -11.15 -8.71 -14.46
N GLU A 24 -11.00 -9.30 -15.65
CA GLU A 24 -10.16 -10.47 -15.89
C GLU A 24 -8.66 -10.16 -15.82
N GLU A 25 -8.22 -9.01 -16.33
CA GLU A 25 -6.82 -8.58 -16.24
C GLU A 25 -6.43 -8.24 -14.80
N LEU A 26 -7.35 -7.64 -14.05
CA LEU A 26 -7.15 -7.34 -12.64
C LEU A 26 -6.94 -8.62 -11.82
N GLU A 27 -7.72 -9.66 -12.10
CA GLU A 27 -7.57 -10.95 -11.40
C GLU A 27 -6.25 -11.65 -11.74
N LYS A 28 -5.79 -11.56 -12.99
CA LYS A 28 -4.46 -12.05 -13.39
C LYS A 28 -3.35 -11.34 -12.62
N ASP A 29 -3.42 -10.01 -12.52
CA ASP A 29 -2.43 -9.22 -11.79
C ASP A 29 -2.42 -9.53 -10.30
N VAL A 30 -3.60 -9.69 -9.69
CA VAL A 30 -3.73 -10.09 -8.28
C VAL A 30 -3.10 -11.46 -8.05
N LYS A 31 -3.33 -12.43 -8.95
CA LYS A 31 -2.72 -13.76 -8.87
C LYS A 31 -1.18 -13.69 -8.97
N LEU A 32 -0.67 -12.93 -9.93
CA LEU A 32 0.78 -12.72 -10.09
C LEU A 32 1.41 -12.07 -8.86
N LEU A 33 0.73 -11.09 -8.25
CA LEU A 33 1.20 -10.46 -7.01
C LEU A 33 1.18 -11.44 -5.84
N LYS A 34 0.13 -12.25 -5.71
CA LYS A 34 0.00 -13.25 -4.64
C LYS A 34 1.09 -14.31 -4.73
N ASP A 35 1.37 -14.81 -5.93
CA ASP A 35 2.48 -15.74 -6.19
C ASP A 35 3.83 -15.10 -5.88
N TRP A 36 4.01 -13.82 -6.19
CA TRP A 36 5.24 -13.09 -5.87
C TRP A 36 5.41 -12.86 -4.36
N ILE A 37 4.34 -12.50 -3.63
CA ILE A 37 4.37 -12.34 -2.16
C ILE A 37 4.74 -13.65 -1.48
N ASN A 38 4.19 -14.78 -1.93
CA ASN A 38 4.49 -16.09 -1.36
C ASN A 38 5.98 -16.49 -1.47
N LYS A 39 6.70 -15.94 -2.46
CA LYS A 39 8.14 -16.16 -2.63
C LYS A 39 8.99 -15.32 -1.67
N GLN A 40 8.44 -14.25 -1.10
CA GLN A 40 9.14 -13.35 -0.20
C GLN A 40 8.89 -13.75 1.26
N PRO A 41 9.90 -14.24 2.02
CA PRO A 41 9.69 -14.72 3.38
C PRO A 41 9.43 -13.61 4.41
N HIS A 42 9.80 -12.37 4.08
CA HIS A 42 9.62 -11.20 4.95
C HIS A 42 8.23 -10.54 4.82
N LEU A 43 7.43 -10.96 3.83
CA LEU A 43 6.08 -10.45 3.62
C LEU A 43 5.04 -11.36 4.26
N PRO A 44 3.93 -10.81 4.77
CA PRO A 44 2.82 -11.61 5.25
C PRO A 44 2.18 -12.37 4.09
N LYS A 45 2.03 -13.69 4.27
CA LYS A 45 1.46 -14.60 3.24
C LYS A 45 -0.07 -14.54 3.17
N ASP A 46 -0.72 -14.03 4.21
CA ASP A 46 -2.17 -13.96 4.35
C ASP A 46 -2.72 -12.59 3.91
N LEU A 47 -2.46 -12.20 2.67
CA LEU A 47 -3.00 -10.95 2.11
C LEU A 47 -4.30 -11.22 1.36
N ASP A 48 -5.35 -10.51 1.78
CA ASP A 48 -6.67 -10.55 1.14
C ASP A 48 -6.61 -9.91 -0.25
N ASP A 49 -7.35 -10.49 -1.20
CA ASP A 49 -7.36 -10.06 -2.59
C ASP A 49 -7.88 -8.62 -2.73
N LYS A 50 -8.78 -8.17 -1.83
CA LYS A 50 -9.27 -6.79 -1.78
C LYS A 50 -8.15 -5.79 -1.47
N VAL A 51 -7.20 -6.17 -0.61
CA VAL A 51 -6.06 -5.34 -0.25
C VAL A 51 -5.12 -5.22 -1.44
N LEU A 52 -4.84 -6.32 -2.15
CA LEU A 52 -4.03 -6.32 -3.37
C LEU A 52 -4.66 -5.46 -4.48
N LYS A 53 -5.98 -5.56 -4.68
CA LYS A 53 -6.72 -4.71 -5.62
C LYS A 53 -6.59 -3.23 -5.26
N ARG A 54 -6.61 -2.88 -3.97
CA ARG A 54 -6.43 -1.49 -3.52
C ARG A 54 -5.01 -0.97 -3.77
N PHE A 55 -3.99 -1.81 -3.54
CA PHE A 55 -2.61 -1.45 -3.87
C PHE A 55 -2.42 -1.22 -5.38
N LEU A 56 -2.95 -2.13 -6.21
CA LEU A 56 -2.95 -1.96 -7.66
C LEU A 56 -3.61 -0.65 -8.08
N HIS A 57 -4.80 -0.36 -7.55
CA HIS A 57 -5.50 0.90 -7.84
C HIS A 57 -4.68 2.13 -7.43
N SER A 58 -4.05 2.12 -6.25
CA SER A 58 -3.19 3.23 -5.80
C SER A 58 -1.92 3.42 -6.63
N CYS A 59 -1.51 2.39 -7.36
CA CYS A 59 -0.34 2.39 -8.23
C CYS A 59 -0.70 2.45 -9.72
N TYR A 60 -1.94 2.83 -10.06
CA TYR A 60 -2.45 2.91 -11.43
C TYR A 60 -2.20 1.61 -12.20
N TYR A 61 -2.47 0.47 -11.54
CA TYR A 61 -2.37 -0.88 -12.07
C TYR A 61 -1.00 -1.28 -12.63
N SER A 62 0.06 -0.55 -12.24
CA SER A 62 1.44 -0.88 -12.55
C SER A 62 1.98 -1.89 -11.54
N LEU A 63 2.28 -3.11 -12.00
CA LEU A 63 2.79 -4.20 -11.16
C LEU A 63 4.10 -3.85 -10.46
N GLU A 64 5.03 -3.20 -11.16
CA GLU A 64 6.35 -2.86 -10.59
C GLU A 64 6.25 -1.81 -9.48
N LYS A 65 5.43 -0.77 -9.69
CA LYS A 65 5.15 0.24 -8.66
C LYS A 65 4.43 -0.39 -7.46
N THR A 66 3.49 -1.29 -7.73
CA THR A 66 2.73 -2.00 -6.71
C THR A 66 3.63 -2.84 -5.81
N LYS A 67 4.57 -3.61 -6.38
CA LYS A 67 5.54 -4.41 -5.60
C LYS A 67 6.37 -3.53 -4.66
N LYS A 68 6.95 -2.45 -5.19
CA LYS A 68 7.73 -1.49 -4.38
C LYS A 68 6.88 -0.84 -3.28
N CYS A 69 5.63 -0.50 -3.58
CA CYS A 69 4.69 0.07 -2.61
C CYS A 69 4.39 -0.92 -1.48
N ILE A 70 4.15 -2.20 -1.82
CA ILE A 70 3.91 -3.27 -0.85
C ILE A 70 5.13 -3.48 0.07
N GLU A 71 6.34 -3.59 -0.50
CA GLU A 71 7.58 -3.74 0.28
C GLU A 71 7.78 -2.56 1.23
N LEU A 72 7.61 -1.33 0.72
CA LEU A 72 7.74 -0.12 1.52
C LEU A 72 6.70 -0.07 2.65
N PHE A 73 5.45 -0.42 2.34
CA PHE A 73 4.36 -0.42 3.31
C PHE A 73 4.65 -1.36 4.48
N PHE A 74 5.06 -2.59 4.21
CA PHE A 74 5.37 -3.56 5.26
C PHE A 74 6.68 -3.23 5.98
N SER A 75 7.69 -2.73 5.26
CA SER A 75 8.95 -2.28 5.85
C SER A 75 8.75 -1.16 6.87
N ILE A 76 8.04 -0.08 6.51
CA ILE A 76 7.75 1.03 7.43
C ILE A 76 6.96 0.56 8.64
N ARG A 77 5.98 -0.32 8.42
CA ARG A 77 5.14 -0.82 9.50
C ARG A 77 5.90 -1.72 10.47
N SER A 78 6.90 -2.46 9.96
CA SER A 78 7.81 -3.26 10.77
C SER A 78 8.87 -2.41 11.48
N SER A 79 9.37 -1.34 10.87
CA SER A 79 10.42 -0.49 11.44
C SER A 79 9.91 0.45 12.52
N SER A 80 8.64 0.83 12.46
CA SER A 80 8.06 1.84 13.35
C SER A 80 6.81 1.32 14.07
N PRO A 81 6.91 0.23 14.86
CA PRO A 81 5.76 -0.36 15.53
C PRO A 81 5.08 0.63 16.48
N GLU A 82 5.83 1.56 17.08
CA GLU A 82 5.34 2.65 17.95
C GLU A 82 4.24 3.51 17.33
N LEU A 83 4.23 3.69 16.01
CA LEU A 83 3.21 4.47 15.30
C LEU A 83 1.95 3.66 15.00
N PHE A 84 2.07 2.33 14.92
CA PHE A 84 1.02 1.45 14.42
C PHE A 84 0.40 0.53 15.47
N THR A 85 1.03 0.34 16.64
CA THR A 85 0.53 -0.47 17.77
C THR A 85 -0.16 0.38 18.85
N ASN A 86 -1.03 -0.23 19.66
CA ASN A 86 -1.70 0.38 20.83
C ASN A 86 -2.43 1.72 20.57
N ARG A 87 -3.04 1.87 19.39
CA ARG A 87 -3.87 3.05 19.05
C ARG A 87 -5.25 2.92 19.67
N ASP A 88 -5.34 3.20 20.96
CA ASP A 88 -6.62 3.34 21.65
C ASP A 88 -7.15 4.77 21.47
N PRO A 89 -8.30 4.97 20.77
CA PRO A 89 -8.90 6.29 20.60
C PRO A 89 -9.32 6.92 21.92
N LEU A 90 -9.55 6.13 22.97
CA LEU A 90 -9.93 6.60 24.29
C LEU A 90 -8.72 6.90 25.19
N SER A 91 -7.51 6.54 24.77
CA SER A 91 -6.30 6.86 25.51
C SER A 91 -6.11 8.38 25.62
N GLN A 92 -5.72 8.85 26.80
CA GLN A 92 -5.48 10.28 27.04
C GLN A 92 -4.44 10.87 26.09
N SER A 93 -3.41 10.10 25.73
CA SER A 93 -2.38 10.54 24.78
C SER A 93 -2.98 10.77 23.38
N MET A 94 -3.84 9.85 22.92
CA MET A 94 -4.49 9.96 21.61
C MET A 94 -5.52 11.10 21.57
N GLN A 95 -6.32 11.25 22.63
CA GLN A 95 -7.30 12.35 22.74
C GLN A 95 -6.63 13.72 22.80
N LYS A 96 -5.47 13.84 23.43
CA LYS A 96 -4.69 15.09 23.42
C LYS A 96 -4.23 15.43 22.01
N THR A 97 -3.67 14.49 21.28
CA THR A 97 -3.25 14.70 19.88
C THR A 97 -4.44 15.06 18.99
N LEU A 98 -5.57 14.37 19.14
CA LEU A 98 -6.76 14.62 18.30
C LEU A 98 -7.35 16.02 18.50
N LYS A 99 -7.27 16.59 19.71
CA LYS A 99 -7.76 17.94 20.01
C LYS A 99 -6.91 19.07 19.43
N ILE A 100 -5.69 18.76 18.97
CA ILE A 100 -4.76 19.74 18.40
C ILE A 100 -4.97 19.87 16.88
N LEU A 101 -5.59 18.87 16.26
CA LEU A 101 -6.03 18.88 14.86
C LEU A 101 -7.41 19.55 14.74
#